data_AF-A0AAJ7J5X3-F1
#
_entry.id   AF-A0AAJ7J5X3-F1
#
_cell.length_a   1.000
_cell.length_b   1.000
_cell.length_c   1.000
_cell.angle_alpha   90.00
_cell.angle_beta   90.00
_cell.angle_gamma   90.00
#
_symmetry.space_group_name_H-M   'P 1'
#
loop_
_entity.id
_entity.type
_entity.pdbx_description
1 polymer ?
#
loop_
_entity_poly.entity_id
_entity_poly.type
_entity_poly.pdbx_seq_one_letter_code
_entity_poly.pdbx_strand_id
1 'polypeptide(L)'
;MIRHGKDMSALVMKHSDNPFTAATFESMNGLVSSSLITFFFNQAKPTTCKDAIQRWEEKTGLRASEEKEIILSFQWPPIEKMDNNLASLTLVEKLSLSTNMIEKISGINSLKYLKILSLGRNYIKTFSGLEAVGEHLEQLWISYNQIEKIKGVNALKALKVLYMSNNLVKDWAEFNRLQEIPLLEELLFINNPICEGMDIESWRSQATKRLPKLKKLDAIPVV
;
A
#
# COMPACT_ATOMS: atom_id res chain seq x y z
N MET A 1 -0.82 -31.92 -15.10
CA MET A 1 0.19 -31.10 -15.80
C MET A 1 -0.54 -30.13 -16.72
N ILE A 2 -0.75 -28.89 -16.29
CA ILE A 2 -1.15 -27.79 -17.18
C ILE A 2 -0.29 -26.59 -16.75
N ARG A 3 0.62 -26.18 -17.64
CA ARG A 3 1.51 -25.03 -17.49
C ARG A 3 0.70 -23.76 -17.73
N HIS A 4 0.52 -22.92 -16.72
CA HIS A 4 0.24 -21.51 -16.93
C HIS A 4 1.57 -20.74 -16.91
N GLY A 5 2.29 -20.80 -18.04
CA GLY A 5 3.25 -19.76 -18.38
C GLY A 5 2.47 -18.53 -18.81
N LYS A 6 2.20 -17.62 -17.87
CA LYS A 6 1.95 -16.23 -18.25
C LYS A 6 3.31 -15.62 -18.55
N ASP A 7 3.44 -15.22 -19.80
CA ASP A 7 4.63 -14.66 -20.41
C ASP A 7 5.11 -13.42 -19.65
N MET A 8 6.14 -13.61 -18.80
CA MET A 8 6.78 -12.55 -18.03
C MET A 8 7.44 -11.50 -18.93
N SER A 9 7.70 -11.82 -20.21
CA SER A 9 8.24 -10.86 -21.18
C SER A 9 7.25 -9.72 -21.48
N ALA A 10 5.94 -9.98 -21.45
CA ALA A 10 4.91 -8.97 -21.67
C ALA A 10 4.72 -8.01 -20.48
N LEU A 11 5.09 -8.44 -19.26
CA LEU A 11 5.04 -7.58 -18.08
C LEU A 11 6.23 -6.60 -18.05
N VAL A 12 7.37 -7.01 -18.63
CA VAL A 12 8.58 -6.19 -18.67
C VAL A 12 8.55 -5.14 -19.79
N MET A 13 7.95 -5.45 -20.94
CA MET A 13 7.92 -4.50 -22.08
C MET A 13 6.98 -3.29 -21.91
N LYS A 14 6.12 -3.25 -20.89
CA LYS A 14 5.20 -2.10 -20.65
C LYS A 14 5.67 -1.07 -19.61
N HIS A 15 6.85 -1.26 -19.01
CA HIS A 15 7.34 -0.42 -17.91
C HIS A 15 8.67 0.26 -18.27
N SER A 16 8.68 0.97 -19.40
CA SER A 16 9.83 1.73 -19.95
C SER A 16 10.19 3.01 -19.18
N ASP A 17 9.44 3.38 -18.15
CA ASP A 17 9.62 4.67 -17.47
C ASP A 17 10.55 4.61 -16.24
N ASN A 18 11.25 3.48 -16.03
CA ASN A 18 12.28 3.38 -15.01
C ASN A 18 13.68 3.26 -15.66
N PRO A 19 14.57 4.25 -15.50
CA PRO A 19 15.92 4.18 -16.06
C PRO A 19 16.76 3.04 -15.47
N PHE A 20 16.40 2.50 -14.30
CA PHE A 20 17.05 1.31 -13.73
C PHE A 20 16.60 0.00 -14.39
N THR A 21 15.35 -0.12 -14.86
CA THR A 21 14.96 -1.29 -15.67
C THR A 21 15.62 -1.20 -17.02
N ALA A 22 15.60 -0.04 -17.70
CA ALA A 22 16.26 0.12 -19.00
C ALA A 22 17.77 -0.18 -18.96
N ALA A 23 18.52 0.37 -18.00
CA ALA A 23 19.97 0.18 -17.94
C ALA A 23 20.40 -1.26 -17.57
N THR A 24 19.61 -1.96 -16.75
CA THR A 24 19.87 -3.37 -16.41
C THR A 24 19.38 -4.33 -17.49
N PHE A 25 18.32 -3.98 -18.22
CA PHE A 25 17.82 -4.79 -19.34
C PHE A 25 18.68 -4.63 -20.60
N GLU A 26 19.12 -3.41 -20.94
CA GLU A 26 19.99 -3.16 -22.11
C GLU A 26 21.39 -3.78 -21.94
N SER A 27 21.94 -3.77 -20.72
CA SER A 27 23.23 -4.41 -20.43
C SER A 27 23.16 -5.95 -20.42
N MET A 28 21.99 -6.55 -20.21
CA MET A 28 21.80 -8.01 -20.20
C MET A 28 21.28 -8.59 -21.53
N ASN A 29 20.54 -7.81 -22.33
CA ASN A 29 20.00 -8.25 -23.63
C ASN A 29 21.09 -8.58 -24.67
N GLY A 30 22.32 -8.11 -24.46
CA GLY A 30 23.44 -8.40 -25.35
C GLY A 30 24.13 -9.74 -25.11
N LEU A 31 23.92 -10.42 -23.96
CA LEU A 31 24.84 -11.48 -23.52
C LEU A 31 24.23 -12.71 -22.82
N VAL A 32 22.93 -12.78 -22.54
CA VAL A 32 22.35 -13.94 -21.84
C VAL A 32 20.99 -14.39 -22.39
N SER A 33 20.86 -15.70 -22.58
CA SER A 33 19.60 -16.38 -22.94
C SER A 33 18.45 -15.97 -22.00
N SER A 34 17.24 -15.81 -22.53
CA SER A 34 16.00 -15.56 -21.77
C SER A 34 15.83 -16.53 -20.59
N SER A 35 16.31 -17.76 -20.72
CA SER A 35 16.32 -18.77 -19.66
C SER A 35 17.28 -18.44 -18.51
N LEU A 36 18.44 -17.82 -18.80
CA LEU A 36 19.41 -17.37 -17.79
C LEU A 36 18.92 -16.12 -17.07
N ILE A 37 18.33 -15.16 -17.80
CA ILE A 37 17.68 -13.98 -17.20
C ILE A 37 16.57 -14.43 -16.24
N THR A 38 15.72 -15.36 -16.68
CA THR A 38 14.67 -15.96 -15.83
C THR A 38 15.27 -16.69 -14.63
N PHE A 39 16.38 -17.41 -14.81
CA PHE A 39 17.07 -18.13 -13.73
C PHE A 39 17.67 -17.18 -12.68
N PHE A 40 18.29 -16.07 -13.08
CA PHE A 40 18.83 -15.06 -12.17
C PHE A 40 17.72 -14.33 -11.39
N PHE A 41 16.61 -13.99 -12.04
CA PHE A 41 15.47 -13.39 -11.36
C PHE A 41 14.81 -14.34 -10.36
N ASN A 42 14.84 -15.65 -10.61
CA ASN A 42 14.25 -16.66 -9.72
C ASN A 42 15.06 -16.93 -8.43
N GLN A 43 16.26 -16.34 -8.29
CA GLN A 43 17.11 -16.48 -7.10
C GLN A 43 17.33 -15.17 -6.33
N ALA A 44 16.79 -14.06 -6.81
CA ALA A 44 16.99 -12.77 -6.18
C ALA A 44 16.18 -12.69 -4.87
N LYS A 45 16.87 -12.45 -3.75
CA LYS A 45 16.22 -12.25 -2.44
C LYS A 45 15.32 -11.01 -2.51
N PRO A 46 14.15 -11.02 -1.84
CA PRO A 46 13.30 -9.84 -1.73
C PRO A 46 14.07 -8.64 -1.18
N THR A 47 13.77 -7.44 -1.67
CA THR A 47 14.40 -6.20 -1.17
C THR A 47 13.97 -6.00 0.29
N THR A 48 14.93 -5.85 1.19
CA THR A 48 14.63 -5.51 2.60
C THR A 48 14.29 -4.03 2.73
N CYS A 49 13.64 -3.62 3.84
CA CYS A 49 13.41 -2.18 4.04
C CYS A 49 14.75 -1.41 4.12
N LYS A 50 15.81 -2.04 4.63
CA LYS A 50 17.17 -1.45 4.65
C LYS A 50 17.68 -1.17 3.24
N ASP A 51 17.60 -2.15 2.34
CA ASP A 51 18.09 -2.00 0.96
C ASP A 51 17.28 -0.95 0.20
N ALA A 52 15.96 -0.91 0.43
CA ALA A 52 15.07 0.09 -0.17
C ALA A 52 15.42 1.52 0.31
N ILE A 53 15.67 1.69 1.61
CA ILE A 53 16.11 2.96 2.19
C ILE A 53 17.46 3.37 1.60
N GLN A 54 18.44 2.46 1.57
CA GLN A 54 19.76 2.75 1.02
C GLN A 54 19.68 3.19 -0.45
N ARG A 55 18.92 2.48 -1.29
CA ARG A 55 18.71 2.88 -2.70
C ARG A 55 18.04 4.25 -2.82
N TRP A 56 17.12 4.56 -1.92
CA TRP A 56 16.46 5.85 -1.88
C TRP A 56 17.45 6.97 -1.53
N GLU A 57 18.32 6.76 -0.54
CA GLU A 57 19.39 7.70 -0.17
C GLU A 57 20.39 7.88 -1.32
N GLU A 58 20.84 6.79 -1.96
CA GLU A 58 21.74 6.83 -3.12
C GLU A 58 21.13 7.60 -4.31
N LYS A 59 19.83 7.41 -4.56
CA LYS A 59 19.11 8.07 -5.66
C LYS A 59 18.89 9.56 -5.41
N THR A 60 18.64 9.95 -4.17
CA THR A 60 18.29 11.34 -3.81
C THR A 60 19.50 12.15 -3.36
N GLY A 61 20.56 11.50 -2.88
CA GLY A 61 21.68 12.11 -2.18
C GLY A 61 21.32 12.62 -0.77
N LEU A 62 20.10 12.34 -0.29
CA LEU A 62 19.59 12.78 1.00
C LEU A 62 19.74 11.67 2.04
N ARG A 63 19.66 12.04 3.31
CA ARG A 63 19.72 11.11 4.43
C ARG A 63 18.32 10.83 4.95
N ALA A 64 17.87 9.58 4.84
CA ALA A 64 16.49 9.20 5.13
C ALA A 64 16.06 9.50 6.58
N SER A 65 16.98 9.49 7.54
CA SER A 65 16.66 9.83 8.94
C SER A 65 16.27 11.30 9.15
N GLU A 66 16.61 12.19 8.22
CA GLU A 66 16.37 13.63 8.34
C GLU A 66 15.17 14.11 7.51
N GLU A 67 14.55 13.17 6.78
CA GLU A 67 13.60 13.48 5.72
C GLU A 67 12.16 13.17 6.14
N LYS A 68 11.26 14.08 5.76
CA LYS A 68 9.84 14.02 6.14
C LYS A 68 9.02 13.17 5.19
N GLU A 69 9.47 13.01 3.95
CA GLU A 69 8.77 12.26 2.92
C GLU A 69 9.71 11.24 2.29
N ILE A 70 9.33 9.96 2.37
CA ILE A 70 10.13 8.85 1.88
C ILE A 70 9.27 7.93 1.02
N ILE A 71 9.77 7.64 -0.17
CA ILE A 71 9.06 6.86 -1.20
C ILE A 71 9.87 5.60 -1.49
N LEU A 72 9.45 4.49 -0.88
CA LEU A 72 9.98 3.14 -1.05
C LEU A 72 9.06 2.28 -1.94
N SER A 73 8.34 2.92 -2.86
CA SER A 73 7.42 2.24 -3.77
C SER A 73 8.16 1.56 -4.92
N PHE A 74 7.53 0.56 -5.56
CA PHE A 74 8.02 -0.10 -6.77
C PHE A 74 9.45 -0.70 -6.64
N GLN A 75 9.74 -1.39 -5.53
CA GLN A 75 11.04 -2.05 -5.41
C GLN A 75 11.15 -3.26 -6.34
N TRP A 76 12.36 -3.52 -6.86
CA TRP A 76 12.66 -4.71 -7.65
C TRP A 76 13.98 -5.34 -7.18
N PRO A 77 13.97 -6.60 -6.71
CA PRO A 77 12.81 -7.41 -6.32
C PRO A 77 11.90 -6.69 -5.29
N PRO A 78 10.60 -7.00 -5.20
CA PRO A 78 9.68 -6.26 -4.33
C PRO A 78 9.97 -6.46 -2.83
N ILE A 79 9.48 -5.54 -2.01
CA ILE A 79 9.44 -5.74 -0.55
C ILE A 79 8.29 -6.70 -0.24
N GLU A 80 8.59 -7.83 0.39
CA GLU A 80 7.56 -8.79 0.83
C GLU A 80 7.19 -8.62 2.31
N LYS A 81 8.10 -8.08 3.12
CA LYS A 81 7.94 -7.94 4.56
C LYS A 81 8.44 -6.59 5.02
N MET A 82 7.60 -5.87 5.74
CA MET A 82 8.04 -4.70 6.49
C MET A 82 8.84 -5.17 7.71
N ASP A 83 9.94 -4.48 8.02
CA ASP A 83 10.84 -4.85 9.10
C ASP A 83 11.27 -3.62 9.93
N ASN A 84 11.98 -3.87 11.02
CA ASN A 84 12.39 -2.83 11.96
C ASN A 84 13.45 -1.87 11.41
N ASN A 85 14.00 -2.07 10.20
CA ASN A 85 14.90 -1.09 9.60
C ASN A 85 14.17 0.22 9.27
N LEU A 86 12.83 0.19 9.15
CA LEU A 86 12.02 1.41 9.05
C LEU A 86 12.20 2.32 10.28
N ALA A 87 12.67 1.80 11.42
CA ALA A 87 12.89 2.60 12.62
C ALA A 87 13.96 3.69 12.46
N SER A 88 14.81 3.62 11.42
CA SER A 88 15.79 4.68 11.12
C SER A 88 15.15 5.96 10.58
N LEU A 89 13.90 5.91 10.13
CA LEU A 89 13.16 7.03 9.53
C LEU A 89 12.56 7.95 10.62
N THR A 90 13.42 8.52 11.46
CA THR A 90 13.02 9.14 12.73
C THR A 90 12.14 10.39 12.59
N LEU A 91 12.23 11.11 11.47
CA LEU A 91 11.46 12.34 11.19
C LEU A 91 10.36 12.17 10.15
N VAL A 92 10.11 10.94 9.68
CA VAL A 92 9.18 10.71 8.57
C VAL A 92 7.74 11.08 8.95
N GLU A 93 7.12 11.93 8.14
CA GLU A 93 5.71 12.30 8.23
C GLU A 93 4.88 11.57 7.16
N LYS A 94 5.48 11.29 5.99
CA LYS A 94 4.86 10.57 4.87
C LYS A 94 5.75 9.42 4.41
N LEU A 95 5.23 8.19 4.53
CA LEU A 95 5.91 6.98 4.08
C LEU A 95 5.08 6.29 3.01
N SER A 96 5.69 6.02 1.85
CA SER A 96 5.07 5.24 0.79
C SER A 96 5.81 3.94 0.52
N LEU A 97 5.09 2.83 0.66
CA LEU A 97 5.52 1.46 0.40
C LEU A 97 4.59 0.80 -0.64
N SER A 98 3.96 1.62 -1.49
CA SER A 98 3.00 1.13 -2.49
C SER A 98 3.66 0.32 -3.60
N THR A 99 2.87 -0.56 -4.22
CA THR A 99 3.33 -1.44 -5.31
C THR A 99 4.53 -2.30 -4.89
N ASN A 100 4.30 -3.08 -3.84
CA ASN A 100 5.21 -4.10 -3.32
C ASN A 100 4.40 -5.40 -3.12
N MET A 101 4.93 -6.36 -2.36
CA MET A 101 4.26 -7.63 -2.05
C MET A 101 4.04 -7.82 -0.55
N ILE A 102 3.79 -6.73 0.17
CA ILE A 102 3.68 -6.72 1.64
C ILE A 102 2.38 -7.41 2.06
N GLU A 103 2.47 -8.41 2.94
CA GLU A 103 1.29 -9.11 3.48
C GLU A 103 0.88 -8.60 4.87
N LYS A 104 1.83 -8.04 5.63
CA LYS A 104 1.64 -7.64 7.03
C LYS A 104 2.31 -6.31 7.30
N ILE A 105 1.61 -5.46 8.04
CA ILE A 105 2.13 -4.18 8.52
C ILE A 105 2.95 -4.44 9.78
N SER A 106 4.21 -4.01 9.80
CA SER A 106 5.13 -4.17 10.93
C SER A 106 6.28 -3.16 10.86
N GLY A 107 7.03 -2.99 11.94
CA GLY A 107 8.26 -2.18 11.93
C GLY A 107 8.07 -0.67 11.95
N ILE A 108 6.83 -0.18 12.09
CA ILE A 108 6.51 1.27 12.13
C ILE A 108 6.33 1.81 13.56
N ASN A 109 6.60 1.00 14.58
CA ASN A 109 6.29 1.33 15.97
C ASN A 109 7.06 2.55 16.51
N SER A 110 8.22 2.87 15.93
CA SER A 110 9.03 4.02 16.34
C SER A 110 8.74 5.29 15.54
N LEU A 111 7.85 5.25 14.55
CA LEU A 111 7.58 6.37 13.62
C LEU A 111 6.59 7.37 14.22
N LYS A 112 7.01 8.08 15.26
CA LYS A 112 6.17 8.97 16.09
C LYS A 112 5.54 10.16 15.34
N TYR A 113 6.08 10.52 14.18
CA TYR A 113 5.61 11.66 13.38
C TYR A 113 4.85 11.23 12.13
N LEU A 114 4.63 9.92 11.92
CA LEU A 114 3.99 9.41 10.73
C LEU A 114 2.51 9.83 10.68
N LYS A 115 2.19 10.69 9.71
CA LYS A 115 0.82 11.19 9.45
C LYS A 115 0.20 10.54 8.23
N ILE A 116 1.00 10.19 7.22
CA ILE A 116 0.52 9.64 5.96
C ILE A 116 1.24 8.32 5.67
N LEU A 117 0.48 7.24 5.57
CA LEU A 117 0.99 5.93 5.22
C LEU A 117 0.32 5.42 3.94
N SER A 118 1.16 5.13 2.94
CA SER A 118 0.72 4.65 1.64
C SER A 118 1.21 3.20 1.44
N LEU A 119 0.25 2.28 1.38
CA LEU A 119 0.43 0.83 1.26
C LEU A 119 -0.43 0.25 0.13
N GLY A 120 -0.78 1.06 -0.88
CA GLY A 120 -1.61 0.61 -1.97
C GLY A 120 -0.91 -0.44 -2.84
N ARG A 121 -1.67 -1.32 -3.50
CA ARG A 121 -1.13 -2.40 -4.35
C ARG A 121 -0.14 -3.29 -3.59
N ASN A 122 -0.62 -3.92 -2.53
CA ASN A 122 0.09 -4.92 -1.73
C ASN A 122 -0.85 -6.12 -1.48
N TYR A 123 -0.49 -7.03 -0.56
CA TYR A 123 -1.28 -8.22 -0.21
C TYR A 123 -1.78 -8.19 1.24
N ILE A 124 -2.03 -7.00 1.78
CA ILE A 124 -2.44 -6.82 3.17
C ILE A 124 -3.88 -7.30 3.37
N LYS A 125 -4.13 -8.00 4.49
CA LYS A 125 -5.43 -8.61 4.79
C LYS A 125 -6.15 -7.98 6.00
N THR A 126 -5.43 -7.28 6.87
CA THR A 126 -5.98 -6.68 8.10
C THR A 126 -5.31 -5.35 8.42
N PHE A 127 -5.90 -4.59 9.35
CA PHE A 127 -5.31 -3.35 9.89
C PHE A 127 -4.35 -3.59 11.06
N SER A 128 -4.03 -4.84 11.38
CA SER A 128 -3.11 -5.19 12.46
C SER A 128 -1.70 -4.68 12.16
N GLY A 129 -1.00 -4.18 13.18
CA GLY A 129 0.33 -3.57 13.06
C GLY A 129 0.31 -2.04 12.95
N LEU A 130 -0.88 -1.41 12.94
CA LEU A 130 -1.05 0.04 12.94
C LEU A 130 -1.26 0.63 14.36
N GLU A 131 -1.32 -0.21 15.39
CA GLU A 131 -1.70 0.20 16.75
C GLU A 131 -0.77 1.28 17.32
N ALA A 132 0.53 1.17 17.03
CA ALA A 132 1.53 2.10 17.54
C ALA A 132 1.46 3.50 16.92
N VAL A 133 0.89 3.64 15.71
CA VAL A 133 0.77 4.92 14.99
C VAL A 133 -0.65 5.49 15.01
N GLY A 134 -1.61 4.75 15.58
CA GLY A 134 -3.03 5.07 15.48
C GLY A 134 -3.46 6.39 16.12
N GLU A 135 -2.69 6.88 17.09
CA GLU A 135 -2.93 8.17 17.77
C GLU A 135 -2.49 9.40 16.94
N HIS A 136 -1.73 9.21 15.87
CA HIS A 136 -1.21 10.33 15.05
C HIS A 136 -1.30 10.12 13.53
N LEU A 137 -1.63 8.92 13.06
CA LEU A 137 -1.82 8.65 11.63
C LEU A 137 -3.12 9.32 11.14
N GLU A 138 -2.98 10.30 10.24
CA GLU A 138 -4.10 11.08 9.72
C GLU A 138 -4.65 10.54 8.39
N GLN A 139 -3.79 9.94 7.57
CA GLN A 139 -4.15 9.40 6.26
C GLN A 139 -3.57 8.01 6.03
N LEU A 140 -4.43 7.09 5.60
CA LEU A 140 -4.06 5.73 5.24
C LEU A 140 -4.55 5.41 3.83
N TRP A 141 -3.62 5.11 2.94
CA TRP A 141 -3.93 4.72 1.57
C TRP A 141 -3.58 3.25 1.38
N ILE A 142 -4.58 2.37 1.40
CA ILE A 142 -4.46 0.91 1.37
C ILE A 142 -5.35 0.27 0.29
N SER A 143 -5.67 1.03 -0.75
CA SER A 143 -6.39 0.52 -1.93
C SER A 143 -5.63 -0.59 -2.65
N TYR A 144 -6.33 -1.49 -3.34
CA TYR A 144 -5.73 -2.65 -4.03
C TYR A 144 -4.96 -3.56 -3.06
N ASN A 145 -5.64 -4.04 -2.04
CA ASN A 145 -5.16 -5.03 -1.09
C ASN A 145 -6.18 -6.18 -0.98
N GLN A 146 -6.04 -7.07 0.01
CA GLN A 146 -6.90 -8.24 0.22
C GLN A 146 -7.67 -8.13 1.55
N ILE A 147 -8.08 -6.92 1.94
CA ILE A 147 -8.78 -6.71 3.21
C ILE A 147 -10.21 -7.20 3.07
N GLU A 148 -10.52 -8.29 3.77
CA GLU A 148 -11.88 -8.83 3.89
C GLU A 148 -12.58 -8.35 5.17
N LYS A 149 -11.81 -8.22 6.25
CA LYS A 149 -12.32 -7.85 7.59
C LYS A 149 -11.66 -6.58 8.08
N ILE A 150 -12.47 -5.64 8.56
CA ILE A 150 -12.02 -4.33 9.04
C ILE A 150 -11.58 -4.42 10.52
N LYS A 151 -10.87 -5.50 10.88
CA LYS A 151 -10.39 -5.74 12.26
C LYS A 151 -9.12 -4.95 12.57
N GLY A 152 -9.13 -4.29 13.74
CA GLY A 152 -8.02 -3.45 14.23
C GLY A 152 -8.20 -1.97 13.90
N VAL A 153 -9.26 -1.60 13.19
CA VAL A 153 -9.48 -0.21 12.76
C VAL A 153 -9.76 0.73 13.93
N ASN A 154 -10.27 0.22 15.04
CA ASN A 154 -10.46 0.96 16.30
C ASN A 154 -9.17 1.57 16.85
N ALA A 155 -7.98 1.10 16.45
CA ALA A 155 -6.73 1.70 16.87
C ALA A 155 -6.47 3.06 16.22
N LEU A 156 -7.07 3.34 15.06
CA LEU A 156 -6.80 4.51 14.23
C LEU A 156 -7.60 5.74 14.71
N LYS A 157 -7.25 6.27 15.89
CA LYS A 157 -7.98 7.36 16.56
C LYS A 157 -7.87 8.72 15.86
N ALA A 158 -6.72 8.99 15.22
CA ALA A 158 -6.46 10.25 14.53
C ALA A 158 -6.81 10.24 13.04
N LEU A 159 -7.27 9.10 12.50
CA LEU A 159 -7.43 8.92 11.06
C LEU A 159 -8.62 9.72 10.51
N LYS A 160 -8.32 10.56 9.52
CA LYS A 160 -9.29 11.41 8.81
C LYS A 160 -9.57 10.95 7.39
N VAL A 161 -8.56 10.41 6.72
CA VAL A 161 -8.65 9.97 5.32
C VAL A 161 -8.32 8.49 5.22
N LEU A 162 -9.26 7.70 4.70
CA LEU A 162 -9.06 6.28 4.43
C LEU A 162 -9.37 5.98 2.98
N TYR A 163 -8.34 5.60 2.22
CA TYR A 163 -8.51 5.07 0.88
C TYR A 163 -8.32 3.57 0.89
N MET A 164 -9.38 2.80 0.66
CA MET A 164 -9.37 1.34 0.68
C MET A 164 -10.23 0.73 -0.44
N SER A 165 -10.33 1.42 -1.58
CA SER A 165 -10.97 0.86 -2.78
C SER A 165 -10.28 -0.42 -3.26
N ASN A 166 -11.00 -1.26 -4.00
CA ASN A 166 -10.46 -2.50 -4.56
C ASN A 166 -9.87 -3.41 -3.45
N ASN A 167 -10.67 -3.63 -2.40
CA ASN A 167 -10.44 -4.62 -1.36
C ASN A 167 -11.57 -5.67 -1.43
N LEU A 168 -11.71 -6.50 -0.40
CA LEU A 168 -12.58 -7.68 -0.42
C LEU A 168 -13.66 -7.64 0.66
N VAL A 169 -14.09 -6.45 1.10
CA VAL A 169 -15.15 -6.32 2.11
C VAL A 169 -16.52 -6.65 1.49
N LYS A 170 -17.23 -7.63 2.06
CA LYS A 170 -18.44 -8.23 1.45
C LYS A 170 -19.76 -7.85 2.12
N ASP A 171 -19.74 -7.39 3.36
CA ASP A 171 -20.97 -7.20 4.13
C ASP A 171 -20.97 -5.92 4.97
N TRP A 172 -22.18 -5.52 5.36
CA TRP A 172 -22.41 -4.31 6.15
C TRP A 172 -21.92 -4.43 7.59
N ALA A 173 -21.73 -5.64 8.13
CA ALA A 173 -21.23 -5.81 9.49
C ALA A 173 -19.78 -5.34 9.56
N GLU A 174 -18.95 -5.72 8.58
CA GLU A 174 -17.58 -5.22 8.47
C GLU A 174 -17.54 -3.73 8.13
N PHE A 175 -18.38 -3.24 7.22
CA PHE A 175 -18.46 -1.79 6.91
C PHE A 175 -18.79 -0.94 8.14
N ASN A 176 -19.73 -1.39 8.98
CA ASN A 176 -20.15 -0.66 10.18
C ASN A 176 -19.00 -0.42 11.17
N ARG A 177 -17.94 -1.21 11.12
CA ARG A 177 -16.77 -1.07 11.99
C ARG A 177 -15.97 0.19 11.71
N LEU A 178 -16.14 0.80 10.54
CA LEU A 178 -15.57 2.11 10.24
C LEU A 178 -16.09 3.21 11.19
N GLN A 179 -17.24 2.99 11.87
CA GLN A 179 -17.72 3.86 12.94
C GLN A 179 -16.77 3.91 14.15
N GLU A 180 -15.89 2.92 14.30
CA GLU A 180 -14.87 2.87 15.36
C GLU A 180 -13.73 3.89 15.12
N ILE A 181 -13.67 4.51 13.93
CA ILE A 181 -12.76 5.61 13.59
C ILE A 181 -13.49 6.94 13.86
N PRO A 182 -13.21 7.64 14.99
CA PRO A 182 -14.04 8.75 15.45
C PRO A 182 -13.95 10.01 14.58
N LEU A 183 -12.84 10.18 13.86
CA LEU A 183 -12.48 11.37 13.08
C LEU A 183 -12.49 11.13 11.57
N LEU A 184 -13.08 10.03 11.09
CA LEU A 184 -13.11 9.72 9.65
C LEU A 184 -13.97 10.75 8.90
N GLU A 185 -13.34 11.47 7.97
CA GLU A 185 -13.96 12.53 7.18
C GLU A 185 -14.01 12.20 5.69
N GLU A 186 -13.01 11.47 5.17
CA GLU A 186 -12.93 11.08 3.76
C GLU A 186 -12.71 9.58 3.61
N LEU A 187 -13.56 8.96 2.80
CA LEU A 187 -13.53 7.52 2.53
C LEU A 187 -13.58 7.27 1.02
N LEU A 188 -12.63 6.47 0.52
CA LEU A 188 -12.70 5.88 -0.82
C LEU A 188 -12.82 4.36 -0.66
N PHE A 189 -13.97 3.81 -1.04
CA PHE A 189 -14.36 2.43 -0.75
C PHE A 189 -14.90 1.68 -1.97
N ILE A 190 -15.04 2.34 -3.13
CA ILE A 190 -15.46 1.70 -4.39
C ILE A 190 -14.74 0.38 -4.69
N ASN A 191 -15.38 -0.48 -5.48
CA ASN A 191 -14.85 -1.77 -5.91
C ASN A 191 -14.52 -2.72 -4.74
N ASN A 192 -15.26 -2.62 -3.64
CA ASN A 192 -15.37 -3.72 -2.67
C ASN A 192 -16.62 -4.54 -3.01
N PRO A 193 -16.64 -5.87 -2.77
CA PRO A 193 -17.79 -6.71 -3.08
C PRO A 193 -19.13 -6.25 -2.48
N ILE A 194 -19.11 -5.57 -1.33
CA ILE A 194 -20.33 -4.96 -0.77
C ILE A 194 -20.97 -3.93 -1.72
N CYS A 195 -20.19 -3.27 -2.56
CA CYS A 195 -20.68 -2.32 -3.55
C CYS A 195 -21.25 -3.01 -4.81
N GLU A 196 -20.95 -4.30 -5.01
CA GLU A 196 -21.45 -5.05 -6.16
C GLU A 196 -22.97 -5.23 -6.07
N GLY A 197 -23.67 -4.98 -7.18
CA GLY A 197 -25.12 -5.12 -7.24
C GLY A 197 -25.93 -3.96 -6.66
N MET A 198 -25.28 -2.89 -6.19
CA MET A 198 -25.95 -1.62 -5.87
C MET A 198 -25.62 -0.55 -6.90
N ASP A 199 -26.60 0.30 -7.20
CA ASP A 199 -26.34 1.55 -7.91
C ASP A 199 -25.61 2.55 -6.99
N ILE A 200 -25.03 3.58 -7.60
CA ILE A 200 -24.21 4.59 -6.91
C ILE A 200 -25.02 5.35 -5.85
N GLU A 201 -26.28 5.68 -6.12
CA GLU A 201 -27.12 6.47 -5.20
C GLU A 201 -27.49 5.66 -3.96
N SER A 202 -27.92 4.41 -4.17
CA SER A 202 -28.24 3.44 -3.13
C SER A 202 -27.02 3.17 -2.23
N TRP A 203 -25.84 2.92 -2.83
CA TRP A 203 -24.59 2.75 -2.09
C TRP A 203 -24.28 3.96 -1.23
N ARG A 204 -24.30 5.16 -1.81
CA ARG A 204 -23.98 6.41 -1.11
C ARG A 204 -24.94 6.70 0.02
N SER A 205 -26.24 6.54 -0.22
CA SER A 205 -27.29 6.74 0.79
C SER A 205 -27.07 5.79 1.99
N GLN A 206 -26.79 4.52 1.71
CA GLN A 206 -26.56 3.53 2.77
C GLN A 206 -25.25 3.74 3.55
N ALA A 207 -24.18 4.13 2.87
CA ALA A 207 -22.88 4.39 3.47
C ALA A 207 -22.91 5.66 4.35
N THR A 208 -23.46 6.76 3.84
CA THR A 208 -23.55 8.04 4.56
C THR A 208 -24.48 7.98 5.76
N LYS A 209 -25.59 7.23 5.67
CA LYS A 209 -26.47 6.95 6.83
C LYS A 209 -25.72 6.28 7.99
N ARG A 210 -24.75 5.41 7.69
CA ARG A 210 -23.94 4.68 8.68
C ARG A 210 -22.73 5.47 9.17
N LEU A 211 -22.22 6.37 8.34
CA LEU A 211 -21.08 7.25 8.63
C LEU A 211 -21.51 8.72 8.50
N PRO A 212 -22.33 9.24 9.42
CA PRO A 212 -22.93 10.58 9.28
C PRO A 212 -21.94 11.73 9.41
N LYS A 213 -20.72 11.47 9.89
CA LYS A 213 -19.64 12.48 10.02
C LYS A 213 -18.80 12.65 8.75
N LEU A 214 -19.03 11.78 7.75
CA LEU A 214 -18.23 11.74 6.54
C LEU A 214 -18.51 12.98 5.68
N LYS A 215 -17.46 13.70 5.30
CA LYS A 215 -17.53 14.89 4.44
C LYS A 215 -17.41 14.52 2.96
N LYS A 216 -16.71 13.43 2.65
CA LYS A 216 -16.45 12.99 1.27
C LYS A 216 -16.44 11.48 1.17
N LEU A 217 -17.23 10.96 0.22
CA LEU A 217 -17.35 9.54 -0.08
C LEU A 217 -17.05 9.32 -1.55
N ASP A 218 -16.12 8.43 -1.87
CA ASP A 218 -15.81 7.99 -3.22
C ASP A 218 -15.56 9.16 -4.18
N ALA A 219 -14.67 10.06 -3.76
CA ALA A 219 -14.31 11.31 -4.44
C ALA A 219 -15.42 12.39 -4.52
N ILE A 220 -16.64 12.12 -4.04
CA ILE A 220 -17.77 13.04 -4.13
C ILE A 220 -18.15 13.56 -2.72
N PRO A 221 -18.28 14.89 -2.52
CA PRO A 221 -18.74 15.46 -1.25
C PRO A 221 -20.08 14.87 -0.78
N VAL A 222 -20.23 14.73 0.53
CA VAL A 222 -21.49 14.39 1.20
C VAL A 222 -22.09 15.71 1.65
N VAL A 223 -23.24 16.07 1.07
CA VAL A 223 -23.98 17.32 1.38
C VAL A 223 -24.98 17.07 2.49
#